data_AF-A0A530BBK9-F1
#
_entry.id   AF-A0A530BBK9-F1
#
_cell.length_a   1.000
_cell.length_b   1.000
_cell.length_c   1.000
_cell.angle_alpha   90.00
_cell.angle_beta   90.00
_cell.angle_gamma   90.00
#
_symmetry.space_group_name_H-M   'P 1'
#
loop_
_entity.id
_entity.type
_entity.pdbx_description
1 polymer ?
#
loop_
_entity_poly.entity_id
_entity_poly.type
_entity_poly.pdbx_seq_one_letter_code
_entity_poly.pdbx_strand_id
1 'polypeptide(L)'
;MNTGIDDREGFAAFLLRLRGRAPKALVAAFEATPRRGFLAAQFHSIAWSDGMLPIECGEAIEGADLQAAVIAALHIEPGNRVLEIGTGSGYT
;
A
#
# COMPACT_ATOMS: atom_id res chain seq x y z
N MET A 1 -20.82 4.17 -17.12
CA MET A 1 -20.52 5.23 -16.13
C MET A 1 -20.21 4.53 -14.82
N ASN A 2 -18.95 4.22 -14.57
CA ASN A 2 -18.48 3.73 -13.28
C ASN A 2 -17.47 4.76 -12.81
N THR A 3 -17.92 5.70 -11.99
CA THR A 3 -17.03 6.65 -11.34
C THR A 3 -16.20 5.82 -10.35
N GLY A 4 -14.98 5.46 -10.76
CA GLY A 4 -14.04 4.81 -9.86
C GLY A 4 -13.94 5.61 -8.57
N ILE A 5 -13.88 4.90 -7.44
CA ILE A 5 -13.70 5.51 -6.12
C ILE A 5 -12.53 6.50 -6.22
N ASP A 6 -12.73 7.73 -5.74
CA ASP A 6 -11.66 8.73 -5.71
C ASP A 6 -10.49 8.19 -4.87
N ASP A 7 -9.25 8.46 -5.27
CA ASP A 7 -8.04 7.98 -4.56
C ASP A 7 -8.11 8.28 -3.07
N ARG A 8 -8.67 9.44 -2.70
CA ARG A 8 -8.90 9.84 -1.31
C ARG A 8 -9.92 8.96 -0.59
N GLU A 9 -11.02 8.60 -1.23
CA GLU A 9 -12.04 7.73 -0.66
C GLU A 9 -11.49 6.30 -0.48
N GLY A 10 -10.74 5.81 -1.47
CA GLY A 10 -10.05 4.52 -1.40
C GLY A 10 -9.04 4.49 -0.25
N PHE A 11 -8.26 5.56 -0.10
CA PHE A 11 -7.31 5.70 0.99
C PHE A 11 -8.00 5.77 2.36
N ALA A 12 -9.07 6.57 2.50
CA ALA A 12 -9.83 6.66 3.74
C ALA A 12 -10.45 5.30 4.14
N ALA A 13 -11.00 4.57 3.16
CA ALA A 13 -11.52 3.23 3.39
C ALA A 13 -10.42 2.26 3.85
N PHE A 14 -9.23 2.33 3.25
CA PHE A 14 -8.06 1.55 3.66
C PHE A 14 -7.63 1.87 5.10
N LEU A 15 -7.50 3.15 5.47
CA LEU A 15 -7.15 3.55 6.84
C LEU A 15 -8.17 3.06 7.88
N LEU A 16 -9.46 3.08 7.54
CA LEU A 16 -10.52 2.53 8.39
C LEU A 16 -10.37 1.02 8.59
N ARG A 17 -9.95 0.26 7.56
CA ARG A 17 -9.67 -1.18 7.67
C ARG A 17 -8.45 -1.48 8.54
N LEU A 18 -7.43 -0.61 8.54
CA LEU A 18 -6.24 -0.74 9.39
C LEU A 18 -6.50 -0.42 10.86
N ARG A 19 -7.59 0.29 11.18
CA ARG A 19 -7.87 0.77 12.54
C ARG A 19 -7.98 -0.39 13.53
N GLY A 20 -7.09 -0.42 14.51
CA GLY A 20 -7.02 -1.48 15.52
C GLY A 20 -6.33 -2.76 15.06
N ARG A 21 -5.81 -2.80 13.83
CA ARG A 21 -5.07 -3.95 13.25
C ARG A 21 -3.59 -3.64 12.99
N ALA A 22 -3.24 -2.37 12.84
CA ALA A 22 -1.87 -1.93 12.57
C ALA A 22 -1.35 -0.97 13.67
N PRO A 23 -0.04 -0.98 13.97
CA PRO A 23 0.60 0.01 14.84
C PRO A 23 0.43 1.43 14.28
N LYS A 24 0.34 2.43 15.18
CA LYS A 24 0.21 3.85 14.78
C LYS A 24 1.34 4.32 13.86
N ALA A 25 2.56 3.85 14.09
CA ALA A 25 3.72 4.19 13.25
C ALA A 25 3.55 3.69 11.81
N LEU A 26 2.99 2.48 11.63
CA LEU A 26 2.71 1.95 10.29
C LEU A 26 1.60 2.74 9.60
N VAL A 27 0.52 3.07 10.30
CA VAL A 27 -0.55 3.93 9.77
C VAL A 27 0.01 5.28 9.31
N ALA A 28 0.86 5.91 10.12
CA ALA A 28 1.52 7.16 9.76
C ALA A 28 2.45 7.03 8.54
N ALA A 29 3.13 5.88 8.36
CA ALA A 29 3.95 5.63 7.18
C ALA A 29 3.11 5.55 5.89
N PHE A 30 1.93 4.91 5.95
CA PHE A 30 0.96 4.91 4.84
C PHE A 30 0.43 6.31 4.53
N GLU A 31 0.15 7.14 5.55
CA GLU A 31 -0.25 8.54 5.36
C GLU A 31 0.83 9.40 4.72
N ALA A 32 2.10 9.16 5.08
CA ALA A 32 3.23 9.90 4.55
C ALA A 32 3.66 9.48 3.14
N THR A 33 3.23 8.30 2.67
CA THR A 33 3.71 7.69 1.43
C THR A 33 2.55 7.44 0.46
N PRO A 34 2.23 8.40 -0.44
CA PRO A 34 1.11 8.26 -1.36
C PRO A 34 1.35 7.13 -2.39
N ARG A 35 0.67 5.99 -2.20
CA ARG A 35 0.78 4.79 -3.03
C ARG A 35 0.61 5.02 -4.53
N ARG A 36 -0.26 5.95 -4.93
CA ARG A 36 -0.48 6.30 -6.35
C ARG A 36 0.80 6.72 -7.09
N GLY A 37 1.80 7.27 -6.39
CA GLY A 37 3.07 7.69 -6.99
C GLY A 37 3.92 6.52 -7.51
N PHE A 38 3.56 5.29 -7.14
CA PHE A 38 4.25 4.06 -7.49
C PHE A 38 3.44 3.21 -8.48
N LEU A 39 2.35 3.77 -9.02
CA LEU A 39 1.44 3.10 -9.93
C LEU A 39 1.33 3.87 -11.25
N ALA A 40 1.03 3.15 -12.32
CA ALA A 40 0.64 3.77 -13.58
C ALA A 40 -0.73 4.45 -13.46
N ALA A 41 -0.94 5.54 -14.22
CA ALA A 41 -2.11 6.42 -14.07
C ALA A 41 -3.46 5.71 -14.18
N GLN A 42 -3.55 4.65 -15.00
CA GLN A 42 -4.77 3.86 -15.17
C GLN A 42 -5.22 3.11 -13.91
N PHE A 43 -4.34 2.94 -12.92
CA PHE A 43 -4.64 2.23 -11.68
C PHE A 43 -4.90 3.16 -10.49
N HIS A 44 -4.82 4.48 -10.66
CA HIS A 44 -5.00 5.43 -9.55
C HIS A 44 -6.35 5.28 -8.83
N SER A 45 -7.44 5.01 -9.55
CA SER A 45 -8.78 4.82 -8.95
C SER A 45 -8.93 3.54 -8.13
N ILE A 46 -7.95 2.63 -8.21
CA ILE A 46 -7.94 1.36 -7.47
C ILE A 46 -6.64 1.17 -6.69
N ALA A 47 -5.90 2.26 -6.44
CA ALA A 47 -4.59 2.23 -5.78
C ALA A 47 -4.61 1.54 -4.39
N TRP A 48 -5.75 1.62 -3.70
CA TRP A 48 -5.98 1.08 -2.35
C TRP A 48 -6.90 -0.15 -2.31
N SER A 49 -7.03 -0.83 -3.46
CA SER A 49 -7.74 -2.10 -3.55
C SER A 49 -6.94 -3.25 -2.91
N ASP A 50 -7.63 -4.35 -2.63
CA ASP A 50 -7.07 -5.60 -2.12
C ASP A 50 -6.48 -6.49 -3.24
N GLY A 51 -6.67 -6.12 -4.50
CA GLY A 51 -6.12 -6.82 -5.66
C GLY A 51 -4.69 -6.42 -5.98
N MET A 52 -3.93 -7.38 -6.53
CA MET A 52 -2.62 -7.08 -7.11
C MET A 52 -2.77 -6.24 -8.37
N LEU A 53 -1.87 -5.29 -8.57
CA LEU A 53 -1.86 -4.42 -9.74
C LEU A 53 -0.61 -4.68 -10.58
N PRO A 54 -0.72 -4.80 -11.91
CA PRO A 54 0.45 -5.04 -12.75
C PRO A 54 1.36 -3.81 -12.76
N ILE A 55 2.66 -4.05 -12.77
CA ILE A 55 3.71 -3.06 -12.97
C ILE A 55 4.55 -3.47 -14.20
N GLU A 56 5.59 -2.70 -14.53
CA GLU A 56 6.45 -3.01 -15.67
C GLU A 56 7.16 -4.37 -15.51
N CYS A 57 7.73 -4.87 -16.61
CA CYS A 57 8.47 -6.13 -16.65
C CYS A 57 7.66 -7.41 -16.32
N GLY A 58 6.33 -7.34 -16.30
CA GLY A 58 5.46 -8.49 -16.03
C GLY A 58 5.31 -8.81 -14.54
N GLU A 59 5.77 -7.90 -13.67
CA GLU A 59 5.64 -8.01 -12.22
C GLU A 59 4.30 -7.41 -11.74
N ALA A 60 4.01 -7.56 -10.45
CA ALA A 60 2.83 -6.97 -9.81
C ALA A 60 3.17 -6.41 -8.43
N ILE A 61 2.46 -5.36 -8.02
CA ILE A 61 2.43 -4.86 -6.64
C ILE A 61 1.25 -5.51 -5.91
N GLU A 62 1.47 -5.93 -4.66
CA GLU A 62 0.49 -6.59 -3.80
C GLU A 62 -0.73 -5.70 -3.52
N GLY A 63 -1.86 -6.29 -3.14
CA GLY A 63 -3.00 -5.51 -2.62
C GLY A 63 -2.63 -4.74 -1.34
N ALA A 64 -3.24 -3.56 -1.14
CA ALA A 64 -2.85 -2.66 -0.05
C ALA A 64 -2.99 -3.30 1.35
N ASP A 65 -4.06 -4.07 1.57
CA ASP A 65 -4.30 -4.78 2.83
C ASP A 65 -3.26 -5.87 3.10
N LEU A 66 -2.84 -6.62 2.07
CA LEU A 66 -1.79 -7.64 2.19
C LEU A 66 -0.46 -6.99 2.54
N GLN A 67 -0.09 -5.91 1.85
CA GLN A 67 1.16 -5.21 2.10
C GLN A 67 1.23 -4.65 3.53
N ALA A 68 0.16 -4.03 4.01
CA ALA A 68 0.08 -3.57 5.39
C ALA A 68 0.20 -4.71 6.41
N ALA A 69 -0.42 -5.87 6.13
CA ALA A 69 -0.34 -7.03 7.01
C ALA A 69 1.08 -7.62 7.07
N VAL A 70 1.78 -7.70 5.93
CA VAL A 70 3.16 -8.19 5.86
C VAL A 70 4.09 -7.29 6.67
N ILE A 71 4.01 -5.98 6.48
CA ILE A 71 4.87 -5.03 7.21
C ILE A 71 4.57 -5.03 8.71
N ALA A 72 3.29 -5.11 9.09
CA ALA A 72 2.90 -5.22 10.49
C ALA A 72 3.50 -6.48 11.16
N ALA A 73 3.53 -7.61 10.43
CA ALA A 73 4.07 -8.87 10.94
C ALA A 73 5.58 -8.84 11.20
N LEU A 74 6.32 -7.94 10.54
CA LEU A 74 7.76 -7.79 10.74
C LEU A 74 8.12 -7.15 12.10
N HIS A 75 7.17 -6.50 12.77
CA HIS A 75 7.40 -5.79 14.04
C HIS A 75 8.64 -4.88 13.99
N ILE A 76 8.74 -4.07 12.93
CA ILE A 76 9.88 -3.19 12.69
C ILE A 76 9.96 -2.12 13.78
N GLU A 77 11.13 -2.03 14.41
CA GLU A 77 11.44 -1.03 15.45
C GLU A 77 12.54 -0.07 14.98
N PRO A 78 12.61 1.16 15.55
CA PRO A 78 13.69 2.09 15.27
C PRO A 78 15.08 1.45 15.48
N GLY A 79 15.96 1.62 14.49
CA GLY A 79 17.31 1.06 14.51
C GLY A 79 17.43 -0.36 13.91
N ASN A 80 16.32 -0.98 13.52
CA ASN A 80 16.37 -2.21 12.72
C ASN A 80 17.03 -1.94 11.36
N ARG A 81 17.77 -2.95 10.87
CA ARG A 81 18.26 -2.99 9.48
C ARG A 81 17.40 -3.96 8.71
N VAL A 82 16.70 -3.48 7.69
CA VAL A 82 15.75 -4.26 6.90
C VAL A 82 16.38 -4.59 5.54
N LEU A 83 16.20 -5.82 5.07
CA LEU A 83 16.47 -6.24 3.70
C LEU A 83 15.13 -6.59 3.05
N GLU A 84 14.76 -5.81 2.04
CA GLU A 84 13.69 -6.16 1.12
C GLU A 84 14.30 -6.90 -0.07
N ILE A 85 13.70 -8.02 -0.49
CA ILE A 85 14.09 -8.74 -1.69
C ILE A 85 12.95 -8.60 -2.69
N GLY A 86 13.23 -7.94 -3.81
CA GLY A 86 12.25 -7.64 -4.85
C GLY A 86 11.62 -6.26 -4.67
N THR A 87 12.36 -5.20 -4.98
CA THR A 87 11.90 -3.80 -4.85
C THR A 87 10.62 -3.51 -5.64
N GLY A 88 10.44 -4.15 -6.80
CA GLY A 88 9.25 -3.98 -7.64
C GLY A 88 8.99 -2.50 -7.96
N SER A 89 7.83 -1.99 -7.56
CA SER A 89 7.45 -0.58 -7.73
C SER A 89 8.25 0.39 -6.85
N GLY A 90 8.87 -0.09 -5.76
CA GLY A 90 9.49 0.71 -4.71
C GLY A 90 8.53 1.14 -3.59
N TYR A 91 7.29 0.65 -3.58
CA TYR A 91 6.33 0.87 -2.51
C TYR A 91 6.26 -0.32 -1.56
N THR A 92 6.66 -0.11 -0.31
CA THR A 92 6.52 -1.04 0.82
C THR A 92 6.23 -0.23 2.07
#